data_AF-A0A0Q8F1L5-F1
#
_entry.id   AF-A0A0Q8F1L5-F1
#
_cell.length_a   1.000
_cell.length_b   1.000
_cell.length_c   1.000
_cell.angle_alpha   90.00
_cell.angle_beta   90.00
_cell.angle_gamma   90.00
#
_symmetry.space_group_name_H-M   'P 1'
#
loop_
_entity.id
_entity.type
_entity.pdbx_description
1 polymer ?
#
loop_
_entity_poly.entity_id
_entity_poly.type
_entity_poly.pdbx_seq_one_letter_code
_entity_poly.pdbx_strand_id
1 'polypeptide(L)'
;MDWTRTVHQTKLLILDLDETLIHANEGGLDRDPDFEVGPYAVYKRPGLDGFLAAIKPYFDVAVWTSSTRLYAAPVVASIFPSDFELKFVWSRERCTMRFDPEHHDYEWAKNLGKLKRRGYRLEQVLMVDDTPAKLSKHYGNLVRVRPFLGDPADQELAQLGVYLPTLVDVPNVRKVEKRFWRKANAVALQPFGREDSACGSA
;
A
#
# COMPACT_ATOMS: atom_id res chain seq x y z
N MET A 1 26.54 29.75 10.12
CA MET A 1 25.13 29.42 10.39
C MET A 1 24.50 29.11 9.05
N ASP A 2 24.36 27.83 8.78
CA ASP A 2 23.90 27.28 7.50
C ASP A 2 22.38 27.20 7.49
N TRP A 3 21.75 27.98 6.60
CA TRP A 3 20.29 28.16 6.53
C TRP A 3 19.73 27.71 5.17
N THR A 4 20.02 26.50 4.70
CA THR A 4 19.22 25.87 3.62
C THR A 4 19.20 24.34 3.68
N ARG A 5 19.15 23.73 4.87
CA ARG A 5 18.69 22.33 4.94
C ARG A 5 17.17 22.33 4.88
N THR A 6 16.62 22.39 3.67
CA THR A 6 15.20 22.07 3.43
C THR A 6 14.94 20.72 4.07
N VAL A 7 14.20 20.70 5.19
CA VAL A 7 13.76 19.44 5.79
C VAL A 7 12.89 18.77 4.73
N HIS A 8 13.44 17.75 4.07
CA HIS A 8 12.66 16.89 3.21
C HIS A 8 11.58 16.27 4.10
N GLN A 9 10.33 16.72 3.92
CA GLN A 9 9.19 16.11 4.58
C GLN A 9 9.07 14.69 4.03
N THR A 10 9.28 13.70 4.90
CA THR A 10 9.07 12.29 4.58
C THR A 10 7.66 12.11 4.04
N LYS A 11 7.52 11.38 2.93
CA LYS A 11 6.19 11.12 2.35
C LYS A 11 5.39 10.19 3.27
N LEU A 12 4.08 10.43 3.33
CA LEU A 12 3.16 9.54 4.03
C LEU A 12 2.69 8.44 3.08
N LEU A 13 2.90 7.19 3.45
CA LEU A 13 2.37 6.01 2.79
C LEU A 13 1.26 5.40 3.64
N ILE A 14 0.04 5.38 3.10
CA ILE A 14 -1.13 4.82 3.77
C ILE A 14 -1.41 3.45 3.17
N LEU A 15 -1.52 2.42 4.00
CA LEU A 15 -1.78 1.05 3.59
C LEU A 15 -3.21 0.65 3.96
N ASP A 16 -3.94 0.09 3.01
CA ASP A 16 -5.14 -0.71 3.34
C ASP A 16 -4.74 -2.07 3.94
N LEU A 17 -5.71 -2.79 4.52
CA LEU A 17 -5.50 -4.11 5.13
C LEU A 17 -6.03 -5.25 4.27
N ASP A 18 -7.35 -5.42 4.26
CA ASP A 18 -8.06 -6.51 3.59
C ASP A 18 -7.87 -6.43 2.06
N GLU A 19 -7.66 -7.59 1.44
CA GLU A 19 -7.30 -7.77 0.02
C GLU A 19 -6.04 -6.99 -0.43
N THR A 20 -5.32 -6.37 0.50
CA THR A 20 -4.12 -5.57 0.23
C THR A 20 -2.88 -6.16 0.89
N LEU A 21 -2.83 -6.21 2.22
CA LEU A 21 -1.73 -6.81 3.00
C LEU A 21 -2.09 -8.20 3.54
N ILE A 22 -3.38 -8.49 3.70
CA ILE A 22 -3.90 -9.75 4.20
C ILE A 22 -5.13 -10.16 3.39
N HIS A 23 -5.54 -11.42 3.54
CA HIS A 23 -6.86 -11.89 3.17
C HIS A 23 -7.50 -12.54 4.40
N ALA A 24 -8.78 -12.28 4.66
CA ALA A 24 -9.49 -12.82 5.80
C ALA A 24 -10.81 -13.46 5.36
N ASN A 25 -11.09 -14.66 5.85
CA ASN A 25 -12.24 -15.45 5.42
C ASN A 25 -12.83 -16.26 6.59
N GLU A 26 -14.15 -16.33 6.73
CA GLU A 26 -14.80 -17.12 7.79
C GLU A 26 -14.72 -18.64 7.54
N GLY A 27 -14.71 -19.07 6.27
CA GLY A 27 -14.61 -20.48 5.88
C GLY A 27 -13.16 -20.99 5.78
N GLY A 28 -12.17 -20.11 5.94
CA GLY A 28 -10.77 -20.43 5.72
C GLY A 28 -10.43 -20.73 4.25
N LEU A 29 -9.19 -21.12 4.03
CA LEU A 29 -8.64 -21.62 2.78
C LEU A 29 -8.18 -23.07 2.96
N ASP A 30 -7.75 -23.70 1.87
CA ASP A 30 -7.13 -25.03 1.89
C ASP A 30 -5.68 -25.01 2.44
N ARG A 31 -5.50 -24.33 3.57
CA ARG A 31 -4.28 -24.25 4.39
C ARG A 31 -4.59 -23.56 5.72
N ASP A 32 -3.74 -23.82 6.72
CA ASP A 32 -3.84 -23.19 8.03
C ASP A 32 -3.70 -21.65 7.92
N PRO A 33 -4.49 -20.88 8.69
CA PRO A 33 -4.32 -19.44 8.77
C PRO A 33 -3.03 -19.05 9.52
N ASP A 34 -2.51 -17.86 9.21
CA ASP A 34 -1.40 -17.27 9.96
C ASP A 34 -1.86 -16.88 11.39
N PHE A 35 -3.10 -16.42 11.53
CA PHE A 35 -3.76 -16.10 12.80
C PHE A 35 -5.27 -15.93 12.60
N GLU A 36 -6.03 -15.79 13.69
CA GLU A 36 -7.47 -15.60 13.67
C GLU A 36 -7.88 -14.27 14.31
N VAL A 37 -8.95 -13.65 13.81
CA VAL A 37 -9.56 -12.46 14.38
C VAL A 37 -11.08 -12.64 14.42
N GLY A 38 -11.62 -12.95 15.59
CA GLY A 38 -13.05 -13.28 15.72
C GLY A 38 -13.37 -14.54 14.91
N PRO A 39 -14.35 -14.53 14.00
CA PRO A 39 -14.67 -15.69 13.16
C PRO A 39 -13.77 -15.82 11.91
N TYR A 40 -12.84 -14.88 11.68
CA TYR A 40 -12.07 -14.82 10.45
C TYR A 40 -10.71 -15.52 10.60
N ALA A 41 -10.45 -16.49 9.72
CA ALA A 41 -9.13 -17.04 9.44
C ALA A 41 -8.36 -16.04 8.56
N VAL A 42 -7.20 -15.56 9.03
CA VAL A 42 -6.42 -14.50 8.38
C VAL A 42 -5.13 -15.04 7.79
N TYR A 43 -4.86 -14.65 6.56
CA TYR A 43 -3.70 -15.05 5.77
C TYR A 43 -2.88 -13.81 5.42
N LYS A 44 -1.59 -13.80 5.78
CA LYS A 44 -0.66 -12.76 5.35
C LYS A 44 -0.43 -12.87 3.84
N ARG A 45 -0.41 -11.74 3.15
CA ARG A 45 0.00 -11.72 1.75
C ARG A 45 1.48 -12.08 1.65
N PRO A 46 1.88 -12.97 0.73
CA PRO A 46 3.28 -13.36 0.57
C PRO A 46 4.21 -12.14 0.44
N GLY A 47 5.33 -12.18 1.18
CA GLY A 47 6.33 -11.10 1.19
C GLY A 47 6.02 -9.90 2.09
N LEU A 48 4.95 -9.94 2.91
CA LEU A 48 4.55 -8.82 3.78
C LEU A 48 5.69 -8.29 4.66
N ASP A 49 6.42 -9.15 5.36
CA ASP A 49 7.50 -8.73 6.27
C ASP A 49 8.65 -8.04 5.51
N GLY A 50 9.03 -8.61 4.35
CA GLY A 50 10.02 -8.02 3.45
C GLY A 50 9.56 -6.69 2.84
N PHE A 51 8.28 -6.58 2.48
CA PHE A 51 7.69 -5.33 2.01
C PHE A 51 7.73 -4.23 3.06
N LEU A 52 7.31 -4.52 4.30
CA LEU A 52 7.37 -3.57 5.41
C LEU A 52 8.81 -3.10 5.66
N ALA A 53 9.77 -4.03 5.67
CA ALA A 53 11.19 -3.70 5.80
C ALA A 53 11.69 -2.82 4.65
N ALA A 54 11.25 -3.07 3.41
CA ALA A 54 11.67 -2.30 2.24
C ALA A 54 11.14 -0.86 2.25
N ILE A 55 9.94 -0.59 2.77
CA ILE A 55 9.36 0.76 2.80
C ILE A 55 9.76 1.58 4.03
N LYS A 56 10.10 0.92 5.16
CA LYS A 56 10.38 1.55 6.45
C LYS A 56 11.41 2.70 6.38
N PRO A 57 12.51 2.61 5.61
CA PRO A 57 13.51 3.69 5.56
C PRO A 57 13.04 4.95 4.80
N TYR A 58 11.99 4.84 3.98
CA TYR A 58 11.64 5.85 2.98
C TYR A 58 10.35 6.61 3.30
N PHE A 59 9.46 6.04 4.11
CA PHE A 59 8.12 6.55 4.32
C PHE A 59 7.75 6.63 5.79
N ASP A 60 7.02 7.69 6.13
CA ASP A 60 6.12 7.65 7.29
C ASP A 60 4.95 6.74 6.91
N VAL A 61 4.66 5.72 7.70
CA VAL A 61 3.64 4.72 7.36
C VAL A 61 2.41 4.87 8.25
N ALA A 62 1.23 4.68 7.67
CA ALA A 62 -0.03 4.63 8.38
C ALA A 62 -0.96 3.57 7.78
N VAL A 63 -1.99 3.19 8.52
CA VAL A 63 -3.04 2.27 8.07
C VAL A 63 -4.35 3.02 7.89
N TRP A 64 -5.07 2.74 6.81
CA TRP A 64 -6.45 3.16 6.66
C TRP A 64 -7.31 2.09 5.98
N THR A 65 -8.10 1.37 6.78
CA THR A 65 -9.00 0.30 6.35
C THR A 65 -10.48 0.72 6.37
N SER A 66 -11.29 0.07 5.52
CA SER A 66 -12.77 0.14 5.57
C SER A 66 -13.38 -0.81 6.62
N SER A 67 -12.56 -1.63 7.28
CA SER A 67 -12.97 -2.54 8.35
C SER A 67 -13.13 -1.81 9.68
N THR A 68 -13.90 -2.37 10.62
CA THR A 68 -14.16 -1.74 11.92
C THR A 68 -12.90 -1.68 12.77
N ARG A 69 -12.85 -0.76 13.73
CA ARG A 69 -11.72 -0.68 14.66
C ARG A 69 -11.48 -1.98 15.43
N LEU A 70 -12.55 -2.68 15.82
CA LEU A 70 -12.48 -3.92 16.59
C LEU A 70 -11.78 -5.04 15.82
N TYR A 71 -11.95 -5.08 14.50
CA TYR A 71 -11.25 -6.01 13.63
C TYR A 71 -9.84 -5.51 13.28
N ALA A 72 -9.70 -4.23 12.91
CA ALA A 72 -8.44 -3.69 12.42
C ALA A 72 -7.33 -3.69 13.47
N ALA A 73 -7.65 -3.43 14.74
CA ALA A 73 -6.67 -3.35 15.81
C ALA A 73 -5.87 -4.67 16.02
N PRO A 74 -6.51 -5.85 16.21
CA PRO A 74 -5.77 -7.11 16.33
C PRO A 74 -5.04 -7.48 15.04
N VAL A 75 -5.61 -7.22 13.85
CA VAL A 75 -4.90 -7.47 12.58
C VAL A 75 -3.58 -6.67 12.53
N VAL A 76 -3.62 -5.37 12.82
CA VAL A 76 -2.42 -4.53 12.83
C VAL A 76 -1.40 -5.03 13.85
N ALA A 77 -1.84 -5.43 15.05
CA ALA A 77 -0.96 -5.96 16.07
C ALA A 77 -0.27 -7.28 15.65
N SER A 78 -0.93 -8.10 14.82
CA SER A 78 -0.38 -9.36 14.33
C SER A 78 0.60 -9.20 13.16
N ILE A 79 0.43 -8.19 12.30
CA ILE A 79 1.19 -8.09 11.04
C ILE A 79 2.29 -7.02 11.04
N PHE A 80 2.23 -6.03 11.92
CA PHE A 80 3.28 -5.02 12.02
C PHE A 80 4.27 -5.41 13.12
N PRO A 81 5.59 -5.40 12.83
CA PRO A 81 6.61 -5.60 13.87
C PRO A 81 6.45 -4.59 15.01
N SER A 82 6.79 -4.99 16.24
CA SER A 82 6.63 -4.14 17.43
C SER A 82 7.44 -2.84 17.38
N ASP A 83 8.52 -2.81 16.61
CA ASP A 83 9.38 -1.64 16.39
C ASP A 83 8.96 -0.82 15.15
N PHE A 84 7.82 -1.14 14.55
CA PHE A 84 7.28 -0.46 13.37
C PHE A 84 6.31 0.65 13.79
N GLU A 85 6.79 1.88 13.84
CA GLU A 85 5.98 3.03 14.25
C GLU A 85 4.99 3.47 13.15
N LEU A 86 3.69 3.29 13.41
CA LEU A 86 2.61 3.80 12.55
C LEU A 86 2.19 5.21 12.98
N LYS A 87 2.12 6.16 12.04
CA LYS A 87 1.63 7.53 12.30
C LYS A 87 0.16 7.60 12.71
N PHE A 88 -0.62 6.61 12.26
CA PHE A 88 -1.99 6.36 12.72
C PHE A 88 -2.52 5.05 12.16
N VAL A 89 -3.56 4.54 12.82
CA VAL A 89 -4.46 3.50 12.30
C VAL A 89 -5.86 4.09 12.22
N TRP A 90 -6.37 4.23 11.02
CA TRP A 90 -7.75 4.67 10.75
C TRP A 90 -8.57 3.49 10.24
N SER A 91 -9.74 3.32 10.81
CA SER A 91 -10.71 2.29 10.47
C SER A 91 -11.96 2.92 9.83
N ARG A 92 -13.00 2.11 9.60
CA ARG A 92 -14.28 2.51 8.99
C ARG A 92 -14.87 3.81 9.57
N GLU A 93 -14.72 4.01 10.88
CA GLU A 93 -15.20 5.18 11.62
C GLU A 93 -14.56 6.49 11.12
N ARG A 94 -13.42 6.41 10.43
CA ARG A 94 -12.76 7.53 9.76
C ARG A 94 -13.05 7.58 8.26
N CYS A 95 -13.74 6.62 7.67
CA CYS A 95 -14.27 6.71 6.31
C CYS A 95 -15.43 7.71 6.22
N THR A 96 -15.91 7.96 5.01
CA THR A 96 -17.09 8.77 4.74
C THR A 96 -18.06 7.90 3.94
N MET A 97 -19.22 7.60 4.53
CA MET A 97 -20.28 6.87 3.85
C MET A 97 -20.79 7.69 2.66
N ARG A 98 -20.99 7.04 1.52
CA ARG A 98 -21.54 7.65 0.31
C ARG A 98 -22.52 6.69 -0.33
N PHE A 99 -23.61 7.24 -0.84
CA PHE A 99 -24.52 6.46 -1.67
C PHE A 99 -23.90 6.26 -3.05
N ASP A 100 -23.91 5.02 -3.49
CA ASP A 100 -23.56 4.59 -4.84
C ASP A 100 -24.84 4.36 -5.65
N PRO A 101 -25.15 5.24 -6.62
CA PRO A 101 -26.35 5.10 -7.43
C PRO A 101 -26.29 3.93 -8.42
N GLU A 102 -25.11 3.43 -8.78
CA GLU A 102 -24.97 2.32 -9.75
C GLU A 102 -25.42 1.00 -9.12
N HIS A 103 -25.00 0.77 -7.88
CA HIS A 103 -25.32 -0.45 -7.12
C HIS A 103 -26.48 -0.29 -6.13
N HIS A 104 -27.06 0.91 -6.03
CA HIS A 104 -28.12 1.23 -5.06
C HIS A 104 -27.75 0.88 -3.60
N ASP A 105 -26.48 1.08 -3.23
CA ASP A 105 -25.93 0.74 -1.91
C ASP A 105 -25.05 1.87 -1.34
N TYR A 106 -24.52 1.71 -0.14
CA TYR A 106 -23.60 2.65 0.50
C TYR A 106 -22.17 2.12 0.51
N GLU A 107 -21.25 2.95 0.03
CA GLU A 107 -19.83 2.69 0.08
C GLU A 107 -19.09 3.54 1.11
N TRP A 108 -18.00 2.99 1.64
CA TRP A 108 -17.06 3.70 2.51
C TRP A 108 -15.94 4.35 1.70
N ALA A 109 -15.98 5.67 1.53
CA ALA A 109 -14.92 6.42 0.86
C ALA A 109 -13.83 6.89 1.85
N LYS A 110 -12.56 6.74 1.47
CA LYS A 110 -11.38 7.18 2.22
C LYS A 110 -10.98 8.59 1.78
N ASN A 111 -11.63 9.60 2.38
CA ASN A 111 -11.43 11.00 2.00
C ASN A 111 -10.10 11.56 2.55
N LEU A 112 -9.03 11.51 1.76
CA LEU A 112 -7.69 12.03 2.11
C LEU A 112 -7.68 13.52 2.49
N GLY A 113 -8.72 14.30 2.13
CA GLY A 113 -8.88 15.68 2.61
C GLY A 113 -8.86 15.81 4.14
N LYS A 114 -9.21 14.73 4.88
CA LYS A 114 -9.11 14.67 6.34
C LYS A 114 -7.66 14.83 6.86
N LEU A 115 -6.66 14.50 6.04
CA LEU A 115 -5.23 14.59 6.39
C LEU A 115 -4.70 16.02 6.33
N LYS A 116 -5.32 16.92 5.56
CA LYS A 116 -4.91 18.33 5.50
C LYS A 116 -4.96 19.00 6.87
N ARG A 117 -5.97 18.63 7.68
CA ARG A 117 -6.10 19.08 9.09
C ARG A 117 -5.01 18.55 10.02
N ARG A 118 -4.22 17.56 9.59
CA ARG A 118 -3.05 17.02 10.29
C ARG A 118 -1.74 17.52 9.69
N GLY A 119 -1.77 18.52 8.79
CA GLY A 119 -0.57 19.11 8.18
C GLY A 119 -0.04 18.37 6.95
N TYR A 120 -0.64 17.25 6.54
CA TYR A 120 -0.20 16.53 5.36
C TYR A 120 -0.63 17.23 4.06
N ARG A 121 0.33 17.43 3.16
CA ARG A 121 0.10 17.89 1.79
C ARG A 121 -0.15 16.69 0.90
N LEU A 122 -1.25 16.68 0.14
CA LEU A 122 -1.62 15.51 -0.68
C LEU A 122 -0.61 15.23 -1.80
N GLU A 123 0.22 16.19 -2.17
CA GLU A 123 1.34 16.03 -3.10
C GLU A 123 2.42 15.08 -2.56
N GLN A 124 2.40 14.81 -1.25
CA GLN A 124 3.34 13.98 -0.50
C GLN A 124 2.66 12.77 0.18
N VAL A 125 1.43 12.44 -0.21
CA VAL A 125 0.67 11.30 0.34
C VAL A 125 0.45 10.26 -0.75
N LEU A 126 0.80 9.01 -0.47
CA LEU A 126 0.44 7.84 -1.27
C LEU A 126 -0.54 6.97 -0.48
N MET A 127 -1.43 6.29 -1.19
CA MET A 127 -2.28 5.28 -0.59
C MET A 127 -2.30 4.01 -1.44
N VAL A 128 -2.01 2.87 -0.81
CA VAL A 128 -2.09 1.54 -1.42
C VAL A 128 -3.42 0.92 -1.02
N ASP A 129 -4.21 0.57 -2.03
CA ASP A 129 -5.57 0.04 -1.88
C ASP A 129 -5.91 -0.77 -3.14
N ASP A 130 -6.61 -1.88 -2.99
CA ASP A 130 -7.01 -2.75 -4.10
C ASP A 130 -8.28 -2.22 -4.81
N THR A 131 -9.08 -1.40 -4.11
CA THR A 131 -10.41 -0.94 -4.50
C THR A 131 -10.42 0.56 -4.87
N PRO A 132 -10.34 0.93 -6.16
CA PRO A 132 -10.18 2.33 -6.57
C PRO A 132 -11.33 3.25 -6.15
N ALA A 133 -12.56 2.73 -6.05
CA ALA A 133 -13.74 3.48 -5.64
C ALA A 133 -13.57 4.13 -4.25
N LYS A 134 -12.82 3.49 -3.33
CA LYS A 134 -12.51 4.02 -1.99
C LYS A 134 -11.78 5.36 -2.07
N LEU A 135 -10.98 5.59 -3.12
CA LEU A 135 -10.26 6.84 -3.40
C LEU A 135 -10.81 7.63 -4.60
N SER A 136 -12.11 7.52 -4.91
CA SER A 136 -12.73 8.18 -6.08
C SER A 136 -12.47 9.69 -6.24
N LYS A 137 -12.23 10.43 -5.14
CA LYS A 137 -11.88 11.88 -5.19
C LYS A 137 -10.38 12.16 -5.13
N HIS A 138 -9.55 11.13 -5.02
CA HIS A 138 -8.10 11.20 -4.76
C HIS A 138 -7.30 10.20 -5.59
N TYR A 139 -7.74 9.86 -6.81
CA TYR A 139 -7.07 8.87 -7.68
C TYR A 139 -5.58 9.13 -7.91
N GLY A 140 -5.15 10.39 -7.96
CA GLY A 140 -3.72 10.72 -8.12
C GLY A 140 -2.85 10.23 -6.96
N ASN A 141 -3.43 10.02 -5.78
CA ASN A 141 -2.73 9.49 -4.60
C ASN A 141 -2.71 7.96 -4.56
N LEU A 142 -3.56 7.29 -5.34
CA LEU A 142 -3.74 5.84 -5.30
C LEU A 142 -2.59 5.12 -6.04
N VAL A 143 -2.02 4.12 -5.38
CA VAL A 143 -1.24 3.04 -5.98
C VAL A 143 -2.13 1.79 -5.91
N ARG A 144 -2.78 1.45 -7.02
CA ARG A 144 -3.72 0.32 -7.06
C ARG A 144 -2.98 -1.00 -7.10
N VAL A 145 -3.21 -1.86 -6.11
CA VAL A 145 -2.75 -3.26 -6.11
C VAL A 145 -3.83 -4.20 -6.66
N ARG A 146 -3.45 -5.43 -6.99
CA ARG A 146 -4.39 -6.51 -7.24
C ARG A 146 -4.92 -7.00 -5.89
N PRO A 147 -6.21 -7.36 -5.80
CA PRO A 147 -6.74 -7.96 -4.58
C PRO A 147 -6.00 -9.26 -4.29
N PHE A 148 -5.64 -9.47 -3.04
CA PHE A 148 -5.09 -10.73 -2.54
C PHE A 148 -6.20 -11.61 -2.02
N LEU A 149 -6.36 -12.79 -2.61
CA LEU A 149 -7.40 -13.76 -2.27
C LEU A 149 -6.83 -15.07 -1.71
N GLY A 150 -5.62 -15.01 -1.14
CA GLY A 150 -4.99 -16.17 -0.49
C GLY A 150 -3.96 -16.94 -1.31
N ASP A 151 -3.69 -16.55 -2.56
CA ASP A 151 -2.71 -17.24 -3.44
C ASP A 151 -1.29 -17.21 -2.83
N PRO A 152 -0.70 -18.37 -2.44
CA PRO A 152 0.64 -18.43 -1.88
C PRO A 152 1.74 -18.01 -2.87
N ALA A 153 1.46 -18.00 -4.18
CA ALA A 153 2.40 -17.60 -5.21
C ALA A 153 2.34 -16.08 -5.53
N ASP A 154 1.45 -15.31 -4.90
CA ASP A 154 1.35 -13.85 -5.10
C ASP A 154 2.72 -13.16 -4.90
N GLN A 155 3.10 -12.29 -5.83
CA GLN A 155 4.38 -11.55 -5.81
C GLN A 155 4.17 -10.03 -5.72
N GLU A 156 2.97 -9.60 -5.41
CA GLU A 156 2.57 -8.20 -5.57
C GLU A 156 3.30 -7.29 -4.58
N LEU A 157 3.40 -7.68 -3.30
CA LEU A 157 4.09 -6.87 -2.29
C LEU A 157 5.60 -6.79 -2.54
N ALA A 158 6.21 -7.87 -3.03
CA ALA A 158 7.62 -7.86 -3.41
C ALA A 158 7.88 -6.83 -4.53
N GLN A 159 7.05 -6.83 -5.58
CA GLN A 159 7.16 -5.84 -6.66
C GLN A 159 6.83 -4.42 -6.16
N LEU A 160 5.84 -4.27 -5.29
CA LEU A 160 5.43 -2.98 -4.75
C LEU A 160 6.54 -2.35 -3.90
N GLY A 161 7.26 -3.17 -3.12
CA GLY A 161 8.42 -2.76 -2.32
C GLY A 161 9.57 -2.19 -3.17
N VAL A 162 9.71 -2.63 -4.42
CA VAL A 162 10.67 -2.06 -5.39
C VAL A 162 10.14 -0.76 -6.00
N TYR A 163 8.85 -0.70 -6.31
CA TYR A 163 8.24 0.44 -6.98
C TYR A 163 8.13 1.68 -6.09
N LEU A 164 7.65 1.53 -4.86
CA LEU A 164 7.36 2.68 -3.99
C LEU A 164 8.57 3.59 -3.74
N PRO A 165 9.78 3.08 -3.46
CA PRO A 165 10.99 3.91 -3.31
C PRO A 165 11.26 4.83 -4.50
N THR A 166 10.87 4.46 -5.72
CA THR A 166 11.03 5.31 -6.92
C THR A 166 10.23 6.61 -6.84
N LEU A 167 9.24 6.68 -5.94
CA LEU A 167 8.37 7.84 -5.77
C LEU A 167 8.86 8.81 -4.69
N VAL A 168 9.91 8.49 -3.93
CA VAL A 168 10.38 9.26 -2.76
C VAL A 168 10.76 10.70 -3.12
N ASP A 169 11.47 10.88 -4.23
CA ASP A 169 11.93 12.20 -4.66
C ASP A 169 10.94 12.95 -5.56
N VAL A 170 9.79 12.33 -5.88
CA VAL A 170 8.76 12.97 -6.72
C VAL A 170 8.16 14.17 -5.97
N PRO A 171 8.24 15.40 -6.50
CA PRO A 171 7.73 16.59 -5.80
C PRO A 171 6.21 16.62 -5.65
N ASN A 172 5.49 15.95 -6.55
CA ASN A 172 4.04 15.80 -6.47
C ASN A 172 3.63 14.44 -7.02
N VAL A 173 3.40 13.48 -6.11
CA VAL A 173 3.04 12.12 -6.49
C VAL A 173 1.73 12.08 -7.28
N ARG A 174 0.84 13.05 -7.12
CA ARG A 174 -0.48 13.10 -7.79
C ARG A 174 -0.39 13.28 -9.30
N LYS A 175 0.79 13.66 -9.83
CA LYS A 175 1.05 13.82 -11.26
C LYS A 175 1.63 12.58 -11.93
N VAL A 176 1.94 11.52 -11.17
CA VAL A 176 2.52 10.28 -11.70
C VAL A 176 1.41 9.31 -12.12
N GLU A 177 1.50 8.77 -13.33
CA GLU A 177 0.67 7.65 -13.79
C GLU A 177 1.12 6.36 -13.10
N LYS A 178 0.24 5.77 -12.27
CA LYS A 178 0.59 4.58 -11.46
C LYS A 178 -0.09 3.32 -11.93
N ARG A 179 -1.06 3.35 -12.84
CA ARG A 179 -1.81 2.14 -13.26
C ARG A 179 -0.91 1.03 -13.83
N PHE A 180 0.25 1.41 -14.35
CA PHE A 180 1.22 0.50 -14.98
C PHE A 180 2.48 0.25 -14.14
N TRP A 181 2.44 0.51 -12.83
CA TRP A 181 3.61 0.40 -11.95
C TRP A 181 4.31 -0.97 -12.00
N ARG A 182 3.58 -2.07 -12.19
CA ARG A 182 4.14 -3.43 -12.37
C ARG A 182 5.05 -3.54 -13.60
N LYS A 183 4.74 -2.81 -14.69
CA LYS A 183 5.56 -2.80 -15.91
C LYS A 183 6.82 -1.95 -15.74
N ALA A 184 6.76 -0.89 -14.93
CA ALA A 184 7.93 -0.07 -14.62
C ALA A 184 9.03 -0.90 -13.94
N ASN A 185 8.64 -1.84 -13.08
CA ASN A 185 9.57 -2.78 -12.45
C ASN A 185 10.14 -3.83 -13.42
N ALA A 186 9.36 -4.27 -14.41
CA ALA A 186 9.83 -5.23 -15.40
C ALA A 186 10.96 -4.68 -16.27
N VAL A 187 11.05 -3.36 -16.45
CA VAL A 187 12.17 -2.69 -17.13
C VAL A 187 13.40 -2.57 -16.21
N ALA A 188 13.19 -2.30 -14.91
CA ALA A 188 14.27 -2.17 -13.94
C ALA A 188 14.94 -3.51 -13.54
N LEU A 189 14.23 -4.63 -13.73
CA LEU A 189 14.70 -5.98 -13.42
C LEU A 189 15.29 -6.72 -14.64
N GLN A 190 15.39 -6.08 -15.81
CA GLN A 190 16.17 -6.66 -16.90
C GLN A 190 17.66 -6.58 -16.52
N PRO A 191 18.42 -7.69 -16.59
CA PRO A 191 19.86 -7.62 -16.47
C PRO A 191 20.37 -6.64 -17.54
N PHE A 192 21.11 -5.63 -17.11
CA PHE A 192 21.88 -4.78 -18.02
C PHE A 192 22.67 -5.71 -18.95
N GLY A 193 22.50 -5.51 -20.26
CA GLY A 193 22.81 -6.50 -21.28
C GLY A 193 24.19 -7.13 -21.14
N ARG A 194 24.27 -8.43 -21.45
CA ARG A 194 25.52 -8.96 -21.99
C ARG A 194 25.76 -8.21 -23.29
N GLU A 195 26.76 -7.35 -23.30
CA GLU A 195 27.40 -6.96 -24.54
C GLU A 195 27.95 -8.23 -25.17
N ASP A 196 27.26 -8.73 -26.20
CA ASP A 196 27.85 -9.69 -27.11
C ASP A 196 28.99 -8.96 -27.82
N SER A 197 30.17 -9.13 -27.23
CA SER A 197 31.46 -8.79 -27.80
C SER A 197 31.71 -9.71 -29.00
N ALA A 198 31.14 -9.34 -30.14
CA ALA A 198 31.64 -9.80 -31.43
C ALA A 198 32.96 -9.05 -31.73
N CYS A 199 34.02 -9.44 -31.03
CA CYS A 199 35.39 -9.25 -31.48
C CYS A 199 35.81 -10.54 -32.20
N GLY A 200 36.27 -10.40 -33.44
CA GLY A 200 36.40 -11.49 -34.39
C GLY A 200 37.55 -12.46 -34.13
N SER A 201 37.57 -13.53 -34.92
CA SER A 201 38.82 -14.11 -35.43
C SER A 201 38.54 -15.00 -36.66
N ALA A 202 39.34 -14.73 -37.69
CA ALA A 202 39.66 -15.47 -38.90
C ALA A 202 38.55 -15.71 -39.96
#